data_AF-X0UFP6-F1
#
_entry.id   AF-X0UFP6-F1
#
_cell.length_a   1.000
_cell.length_b   1.000
_cell.length_c   1.000
_cell.angle_alpha   90.00
_cell.angle_beta   90.00
_cell.angle_gamma   90.00
#
_symmetry.space_group_name_H-M   'P 1'
#
loop_
_entity.id
_entity.type
_entity.pdbx_description
1 polymer ?
#
loop_
_entity_poly.entity_id
_entity_poly.type
_entity_poly.pdbx_seq_one_letter_code
_entity_poly.pdbx_strand_id
1 'polypeptide(L)'
;EDGVTGMPTEVTFQWQAVTDANSYKLEVYEIDSGTKVVSKTTDQTSYTATLDSGISYEWRVRARYYDPNDGDLYDSESRSSFRTLSTASN
;
A
#
# COMPACT_ATOMS: atom_id res chain seq x y z
N GLU A 1 10.78 -21.03 22.24
CA GLU A 1 10.96 -19.65 21.77
C GLU A 1 10.02 -19.45 20.63
N ASP A 2 8.84 -18.95 20.99
CA ASP A 2 7.68 -18.85 20.12
C ASP A 2 7.99 -17.81 19.06
N GLY A 3 8.16 -18.27 17.82
CA GLY A 3 8.32 -17.43 16.65
C GLY A 3 7.06 -16.58 16.47
N VAL A 4 7.12 -15.34 16.94
CA VAL A 4 6.01 -14.38 16.93
C VAL A 4 5.76 -13.84 15.52
N THR A 5 5.28 -14.70 14.63
CA THR A 5 4.52 -14.25 13.46
C THR A 5 3.26 -13.56 13.95
N GLY A 6 2.98 -12.34 13.48
CA GLY A 6 1.82 -11.57 13.93
C GLY A 6 2.12 -10.43 14.92
N MET A 7 3.36 -9.93 14.96
CA MET A 7 3.61 -8.67 15.66
C MET A 7 3.25 -7.48 14.76
N PRO A 8 2.57 -6.45 15.31
CA PRO A 8 2.29 -5.24 14.55
C PRO A 8 3.61 -4.53 14.22
N THR A 9 3.90 -4.40 12.93
CA THR A 9 5.02 -3.65 12.38
C THR A 9 4.50 -2.45 11.60
N GLU A 10 5.11 -1.28 11.82
CA GLU A 10 4.78 -0.07 11.10
C GLU A 10 5.49 -0.08 9.75
N VAL A 11 4.70 -0.14 8.68
CA VAL A 11 5.21 -0.06 7.31
C VAL A 11 4.85 1.30 6.76
N THR A 12 5.88 2.05 6.40
CA THR A 12 5.72 3.32 5.68
C THR A 12 5.73 3.05 4.18
N PHE A 13 4.57 3.24 3.56
CA PHE A 13 4.38 3.21 2.12
C PHE A 13 4.70 4.59 1.56
N GLN A 14 5.61 4.65 0.59
CA GLN A 14 5.93 5.87 -0.14
C GLN A 14 5.91 5.55 -1.62
N TRP A 15 5.20 6.37 -2.38
CA TRP A 15 5.11 6.25 -3.83
C TRP A 15 5.47 7.57 -4.49
N GLN A 16 5.77 7.51 -5.79
CA GLN A 16 6.03 8.72 -6.54
C GLN A 16 4.72 9.49 -6.75
N ALA A 17 4.78 10.80 -6.54
CA ALA A 17 3.72 11.70 -6.96
C ALA A 17 3.53 11.55 -8.47
N VAL A 18 2.30 11.30 -8.90
CA VAL A 18 1.93 11.31 -10.31
C VAL A 18 1.47 12.73 -10.62
N THR A 19 2.15 13.39 -11.54
CA THR A 19 1.71 14.69 -12.07
C THR A 19 0.28 14.55 -12.58
N ASP A 20 -0.56 15.55 -12.33
CA ASP A 20 -2.02 15.56 -12.56
C ASP A 20 -2.88 14.74 -11.58
N ALA A 21 -2.36 13.83 -10.76
CA ALA A 21 -3.26 13.04 -9.91
C ALA A 21 -3.96 13.89 -8.82
N ASN A 22 -5.30 13.88 -8.84
CA ASN A 22 -6.13 14.54 -7.82
C ASN A 22 -6.12 13.78 -6.49
N SER A 23 -6.12 12.45 -6.54
CA SER A 23 -6.15 11.60 -5.35
C SER A 23 -5.44 10.27 -5.59
N TYR A 24 -4.89 9.69 -4.53
CA TYR A 24 -4.26 8.37 -4.56
C TYR A 24 -5.07 7.36 -3.75
N LYS A 25 -5.20 6.14 -4.26
CA LYS A 25 -5.80 5.02 -3.54
C LYS A 25 -4.74 3.95 -3.30
N LEU A 26 -4.32 3.82 -2.05
CA LEU A 26 -3.45 2.75 -1.56
C LEU A 26 -4.30 1.53 -1.23
N GLU A 27 -3.95 0.39 -1.80
CA GLU A 27 -4.55 -0.90 -1.50
C GLU A 27 -3.43 -1.90 -1.20
N VAL A 28 -3.49 -2.54 -0.03
CA VAL A 28 -2.54 -3.56 0.39
C VAL A 28 -3.27 -4.89 0.48
N TYR A 29 -2.65 -5.90 -0.11
CA TYR A 29 -3.10 -7.27 -0.22
C TYR A 29 -2.09 -8.18 0.46
N GLU A 30 -2.59 -9.10 1.26
CA GLU A 30 -1.80 -10.21 1.72
C GLU A 30 -1.59 -11.18 0.55
N ILE A 31 -0.35 -11.52 0.23
CA ILE A 31 -0.02 -12.41 -0.90
C ILE A 31 -0.41 -13.85 -0.58
N ASP A 32 -0.27 -14.25 0.69
CA ASP A 32 -0.53 -15.62 1.14
C ASP A 32 -2.03 -15.94 1.07
N SER A 33 -2.88 -15.11 1.69
CA SER A 33 -4.33 -15.27 1.62
C SER A 33 -4.98 -14.66 0.36
N GLY A 34 -4.30 -13.76 -0.37
CA GLY A 34 -4.90 -12.97 -1.46
C GLY A 34 -5.91 -11.93 -0.99
N THR A 35 -5.97 -11.64 0.32
CA THR A 35 -7.00 -10.80 0.92
C THR A 35 -6.54 -9.35 1.02
N LYS A 36 -7.44 -8.41 0.73
CA LYS A 36 -7.16 -6.98 0.91
C LYS A 36 -7.20 -6.63 2.40
N VAL A 37 -6.05 -6.28 2.96
CA VAL A 37 -5.88 -5.94 4.38
C VAL A 37 -5.99 -4.44 4.62
N VAL A 38 -5.55 -3.61 3.66
CA VAL A 38 -5.63 -2.15 3.77
C VAL A 38 -6.22 -1.57 2.50
N SER A 39 -7.15 -0.63 2.65
CA SER A 39 -7.59 0.23 1.55
C SER A 39 -7.81 1.64 2.05
N LYS A 40 -6.97 2.57 1.60
CA LYS A 40 -7.02 3.97 2.02
C LYS A 40 -6.93 4.86 0.78
N THR A 41 -7.75 5.91 0.75
CA THR A 41 -7.60 7.01 -0.20
C THR A 41 -6.93 8.17 0.51
N THR A 42 -5.89 8.73 -0.08
CA THR A 42 -5.17 9.89 0.43
C THR A 42 -4.63 10.70 -0.74
N ASP A 43 -4.55 12.02 -0.57
CA ASP A 43 -3.97 12.93 -1.56
C ASP A 43 -2.45 13.11 -1.33
N GLN A 44 -1.92 12.50 -0.27
CA GLN A 44 -0.50 12.44 0.03
C GLN A 44 0.18 11.28 -0.71
N THR A 45 1.50 11.34 -0.84
CA THR A 45 2.31 10.28 -1.46
C THR A 45 2.98 9.34 -0.47
N SER A 46 2.53 9.40 0.78
CA SER A 46 3.05 8.62 1.88
C SER A 46 1.93 8.22 2.83
N TYR A 47 1.97 6.98 3.29
CA TYR A 47 1.04 6.48 4.30
C TYR A 47 1.72 5.45 5.18
N THR A 48 1.57 5.55 6.49
CA THR A 48 2.05 4.54 7.43
C THR A 48 0.88 3.66 7.83
N ALA A 49 1.01 2.35 7.62
CA ALA A 49 0.05 1.36 8.07
C ALA A 49 0.72 0.35 9.00
N THR A 50 -0.04 -0.15 9.97
CA THR A 50 0.40 -1.26 10.81
C THR A 50 0.00 -2.58 10.16
N LEU A 51 0.98 -3.45 9.92
CA LEU A 51 0.81 -4.77 9.31
C LEU A 51 1.43 -5.85 10.19
N ASP A 52 1.15 -7.12 9.92
CA ASP A 52 1.76 -8.22 10.66
C ASP A 52 3.17 -8.55 10.15
N SER A 53 4.11 -8.73 11.06
CA SER A 53 5.48 -9.13 10.72
C SER A 53 5.56 -10.60 10.29
N GLY A 54 6.37 -10.90 9.28
CA GLY A 54 6.59 -12.25 8.78
C GLY A 54 5.64 -12.67 7.65
N ILE A 55 4.77 -11.76 7.21
CA ILE A 55 3.80 -11.97 6.13
C ILE A 55 4.24 -11.23 4.85
N SER A 56 3.94 -11.84 3.71
CA SER A 56 4.22 -11.25 2.40
C SER A 56 3.05 -10.38 1.96
N TYR A 57 3.31 -9.11 1.65
CA TYR A 57 2.28 -8.16 1.22
C TYR A 57 2.58 -7.57 -0.17
N GLU A 58 1.54 -7.46 -0.98
CA GLU A 58 1.54 -6.70 -2.22
C GLU A 58 0.76 -5.42 -1.97
N TRP A 59 1.33 -4.27 -2.30
CA TRP A 59 0.62 -3.01 -2.28
C TRP A 59 0.58 -2.39 -3.66
N ARG A 60 -0.51 -1.70 -3.93
CA ARG A 60 -0.71 -0.95 -5.15
C ARG A 60 -1.25 0.42 -4.82
N VAL A 61 -0.80 1.40 -5.57
CA VAL A 61 -1.30 2.76 -5.52
C VAL A 61 -1.92 3.08 -6.85
N ARG A 62 -3.15 3.57 -6.80
CA ARG A 62 -3.88 4.07 -7.97
C ARG A 62 -4.02 5.57 -7.87
N ALA A 63 -3.28 6.27 -8.71
CA ALA A 63 -3.44 7.70 -8.90
C ALA A 63 -4.68 7.90 -9.79
N ARG A 64 -5.62 8.73 -9.35
CA ARG A 64 -6.87 9.03 -10.06
C ARG A 64 -6.82 10.46 -10.53
N TYR A 65 -7.00 10.64 -11.83
CA TYR A 65 -7.15 11.93 -12.46
C TYR A 65 -8.55 12.04 -13.06
N TYR A 66 -9.17 13.18 -12.82
CA TYR A 66 -10.45 13.51 -13.42
C TYR A 66 -10.23 14.74 -14.29
N ASP A 67 -10.36 14.56 -15.61
CA ASP A 67 -10.31 15.70 -16.52
C ASP A 67 -11.73 16.24 -16.70
N PRO A 68 -12.04 17.46 -16.21
CA PRO A 68 -13.38 18.03 -16.36
C PRO A 68 -13.68 18.52 -17.78
N ASN A 69 -12.70 18.59 -18.69
CA ASN A 69 -12.90 19.04 -20.07
C ASN A 69 -13.35 17.90 -20.99
N ASP A 70 -12.79 16.71 -20.78
CA ASP A 70 -13.13 15.48 -21.52
C ASP A 70 -14.26 14.71 -20.83
N GLY A 71 -14.37 14.81 -19.51
CA GLY A 71 -15.34 14.06 -18.69
C GLY A 71 -14.88 12.63 -18.37
N ASP A 72 -13.71 12.24 -18.88
CA ASP A 72 -13.12 10.93 -18.66
C ASP A 72 -12.28 10.87 -17.37
N LEU A 73 -12.24 9.67 -16.80
CA LEU A 73 -11.46 9.34 -15.62
C LEU A 73 -10.23 8.55 -16.05
N TYR A 74 -9.06 9.09 -15.79
CA TYR A 74 -7.79 8.45 -16.04
C TYR A 74 -7.26 7.87 -14.72
N ASP A 75 -6.76 6.64 -14.74
CA ASP A 75 -6.06 6.07 -13.59
C ASP A 75 -4.69 5.52 -13.96
N SER A 76 -3.74 5.74 -13.07
CA SER A 76 -2.38 5.20 -13.17
C SER A 76 -2.12 4.31 -11.97
N GLU A 77 -1.81 3.04 -12.21
CA GLU A 77 -1.45 2.11 -11.13
C GLU A 77 0.07 1.92 -11.03
N SER A 78 0.59 2.06 -9.81
CA SER A 78 1.94 1.67 -9.43
C SER A 78 1.83 0.49 -8.47
N ARG A 79 2.50 -0.62 -8.80
CA ARG A 79 2.48 -1.84 -7.99
C ARG A 79 3.84 -2.04 -7.35
N SER A 80 3.87 -2.50 -6.12
CA SER A 80 5.09 -2.84 -5.40
C SER A 80 4.80 -3.95 -4.41
N SER A 81 5.73 -4.89 -4.27
CA SER A 81 5.63 -5.99 -3.33
C SER A 81 6.81 -5.97 -2.37
N PHE A 82 6.56 -6.30 -1.12
CA PHE A 82 7.59 -6.37 -0.08
C PHE A 82 7.19 -7.42 0.95
N ARG A 83 8.18 -7.89 1.70
CA ARG A 83 7.96 -8.84 2.79
C ARG A 83 8.28 -8.13 4.09
N THR A 84 7.37 -8.17 5.06
CA THR A 84 7.67 -7.66 6.40
C THR A 84 8.70 -8.60 7.02
N LEU A 85 9.91 -8.08 7.28
CA LEU A 85 10.93 -8.85 7.97
C LEU A 85 10.50 -9.01 9.43
N SER A 86 10.44 -10.24 9.92
CA SER A 86 10.31 -10.50 11.36
C SER A 86 11.60 -10.02 12.02
N THR A 87 11.57 -8.92 12.77
CA THR A 87 12.70 -8.54 13.61
C THR A 87 12.77 -9.53 14.77
N ALA A 88 13.52 -10.61 14.58
CA ALA A 88 14.03 -11.40 15.70
C ALA A 88 15.10 -10.53 16.39
N SER A 89 14.71 -9.86 17.46
CA SER A 89 15.66 -9.18 18.35
C SER A 89 16.42 -10.25 19.12
N ASN A 90 17.73 -10.34 18.87
CA ASN A 90 18.69 -11.20 19.58
C ASN A 90 19.18 -10.54 20.86
#